data_AF-A0A921Z133-F1
#
_entry.id   AF-A0A921Z133-F1
#
_cell.length_a   1.000
_cell.length_b   1.000
_cell.length_c   1.000
_cell.angle_alpha   90.00
_cell.angle_beta   90.00
_cell.angle_gamma   90.00
#
_symmetry.space_group_name_H-M   'P 1'
#
loop_
_entity.id
_entity.type
_entity.pdbx_description
1 polymer ?
#
loop_
_entity_poly.entity_id
_entity_poly.type
_entity_poly.pdbx_seq_one_letter_code
_entity_poly.pdbx_strand_id
1 'polypeptide(L)'
;MLAVKNIINTKPSVLGATTSYFFFAGFRAEPAQDGKPKVFKTIFNQTLEEAGYSQWSPNEPNNFDNKEDCGTLFKNDGNFNDVICSHPYAFICEKEVHL
;
A
#
# COMPACT_ATOMS: atom_id res chain seq x y z
N MET A 1 8.27 1.84 -9.00
CA MET A 1 7.32 1.88 -10.15
C MET A 1 7.17 3.31 -10.70
N LEU A 2 7.79 3.65 -11.85
CA LEU A 2 7.69 5.03 -12.39
C LEU A 2 6.28 5.41 -12.87
N ALA A 3 5.50 4.45 -13.40
CA ALA A 3 4.16 4.73 -13.93
C ALA A 3 3.20 5.26 -12.86
N VAL A 4 3.22 4.64 -11.68
CA VAL A 4 2.38 5.02 -10.53
C VAL A 4 2.78 6.37 -9.95
N LYS A 5 4.08 6.67 -9.89
CA LYS A 5 4.59 7.97 -9.41
C LYS A 5 4.05 9.15 -10.25
N ASN A 6 3.90 8.99 -11.56
CA ASN A 6 3.35 10.04 -12.42
C ASN A 6 1.85 10.29 -12.18
N ILE A 7 1.07 9.22 -11.98
CA ILE A 7 -0.37 9.33 -11.65
C ILE A 7 -0.54 10.07 -10.32
N ILE A 8 0.22 9.67 -9.31
CA ILE A 8 0.12 10.24 -7.96
C ILE A 8 0.56 11.72 -7.92
N ASN A 9 1.57 12.11 -8.70
CA ASN A 9 2.08 13.48 -8.69
C ASN A 9 1.23 14.49 -9.46
N THR A 10 0.41 14.04 -10.41
CA THR A 10 -0.36 14.93 -11.30
C THR A 10 -1.83 15.06 -10.90
N LYS A 11 -2.32 14.24 -9.98
CA LYS A 11 -3.73 14.27 -9.55
C LYS A 11 -3.93 15.18 -8.33
N PRO A 12 -5.06 15.91 -8.27
CA PRO A 12 -5.41 16.73 -7.11
C PRO A 12 -5.65 15.86 -5.88
N SER A 13 -5.50 16.45 -4.69
CA SER A 13 -5.82 15.79 -3.42
C SER A 13 -7.28 15.35 -3.39
N VAL A 14 -7.53 14.13 -2.89
CA VAL A 14 -8.88 13.60 -2.71
C VAL A 14 -9.49 14.21 -1.44
N LEU A 15 -10.65 14.84 -1.57
CA LEU A 15 -11.37 15.43 -0.44
C LEU A 15 -11.72 14.34 0.59
N GLY A 16 -11.40 14.59 1.86
CA GLY A 16 -11.67 13.67 2.96
C GLY A 16 -10.55 12.66 3.26
N ALA A 17 -9.48 12.62 2.46
CA ALA A 17 -8.29 11.83 2.80
C ALA A 17 -7.49 12.51 3.93
N THR A 18 -7.00 11.72 4.88
CA THR A 18 -6.12 12.13 5.99
C THR A 18 -4.84 12.81 5.49
N THR A 19 -4.33 12.38 4.35
CA THR A 19 -3.11 12.92 3.73
C THR A 19 -3.15 12.77 2.22
N SER A 20 -2.37 13.59 1.51
CA SER A 20 -2.19 13.54 0.06
C SER A 20 -0.95 12.75 -0.38
N TYR A 21 -0.24 12.14 0.58
CA TYR A 21 1.02 11.41 0.35
C TYR A 21 0.84 9.91 0.21
N PHE A 22 -0.22 9.34 0.79
CA PHE A 22 -0.44 7.88 0.86
C PHE A 22 -1.69 7.49 0.09
N PHE A 23 -1.56 6.42 -0.69
CA PHE A 23 -2.62 5.89 -1.53
C PHE A 23 -2.77 4.41 -1.24
N PHE A 24 -3.91 3.97 -0.71
CA PHE A 24 -4.18 2.56 -0.54
C PHE A 24 -3.96 1.81 -1.86
N ALA A 25 -3.21 0.73 -1.75
CA ALA A 25 -3.05 -0.27 -2.78
C ALA A 25 -3.72 -1.56 -2.31
N GLY A 26 -4.03 -2.45 -3.25
CA GLY A 26 -4.77 -3.69 -2.98
C GLY A 26 -3.95 -4.75 -2.25
N PHE A 27 -3.36 -4.43 -1.09
CA PHE A 27 -2.68 -5.39 -0.22
C PHE A 27 -2.85 -5.05 1.26
N ARG A 28 -2.81 -6.07 2.11
CA ARG A 28 -2.93 -5.95 3.57
C ARG A 28 -2.19 -7.08 4.28
N ALA A 29 -1.90 -6.90 5.55
CA ALA A 29 -1.37 -7.94 6.40
C ALA A 29 -2.38 -9.08 6.58
N GLU A 30 -1.88 -10.31 6.60
CA GLU A 30 -2.65 -11.45 7.08
C GLU A 30 -2.92 -11.32 8.59
N PRO A 31 -4.01 -11.93 9.10
CA PRO A 31 -4.26 -11.98 10.53
C PRO A 31 -3.02 -12.48 11.28
N ALA A 32 -2.66 -11.77 12.35
CA ALA A 32 -1.50 -12.14 13.16
C ALA A 32 -1.60 -13.60 13.61
N GLN A 33 -0.53 -14.35 13.41
CA GLN A 33 -0.38 -15.71 13.92
C GLN A 33 0.72 -15.71 14.98
N ASP A 34 0.45 -16.34 16.11
CA ASP A 34 1.39 -16.37 17.24
C ASP A 34 2.76 -16.88 16.80
N GLY A 35 3.78 -16.08 17.12
CA GLY A 35 5.19 -16.39 16.82
C GLY A 35 5.59 -16.30 15.36
N LYS A 36 4.72 -15.85 14.45
CA LYS A 36 5.04 -15.69 13.02
C LYS A 36 5.26 -14.23 12.64
N PRO A 37 6.17 -13.96 11.69
CA PRO A 37 6.32 -12.62 11.13
C PRO A 37 5.03 -12.19 10.42
N LYS A 38 4.78 -10.88 10.42
CA LYS A 38 3.68 -10.28 9.65
C LYS A 38 3.94 -10.50 8.16
N VAL A 39 2.95 -11.01 7.44
CA VAL A 39 3.00 -11.25 6.00
C VAL A 39 1.95 -10.39 5.31
N PHE A 40 2.34 -9.64 4.28
CA PHE A 40 1.42 -8.86 3.47
C PHE A 40 1.05 -9.62 2.20
N LYS A 41 -0.25 -9.62 1.88
CA LYS A 41 -0.79 -10.23 0.67
C LYS A 41 -1.66 -9.29 -0.12
N THR A 42 -1.63 -9.46 -1.44
CA THR A 42 -2.53 -8.77 -2.36
C THR A 42 -3.97 -9.22 -2.17
N ILE A 43 -4.92 -8.48 -2.75
CA ILE A 43 -6.33 -8.88 -2.84
C ILE A 43 -6.55 -10.19 -3.60
N PHE A 44 -5.54 -10.67 -4.33
CA PHE A 44 -5.54 -11.96 -5.02
C PHE A 44 -4.86 -13.08 -4.23
N ASN A 45 -4.57 -12.86 -2.94
CA ASN A 45 -3.94 -13.82 -2.04
C ASN A 45 -2.52 -14.26 -2.47
N GLN A 46 -1.79 -13.38 -3.16
CA GLN A 46 -0.37 -13.54 -3.47
C GLN A 46 0.46 -12.77 -2.45
N THR A 47 1.66 -13.26 -2.11
CA THR A 47 2.64 -12.39 -1.44
C THR A 47 3.04 -11.24 -2.36
N LEU A 48 3.63 -10.20 -1.78
CA LEU A 48 4.18 -9.06 -2.52
C LEU A 48 5.25 -9.52 -3.54
N GLU A 49 6.12 -10.44 -3.14
CA GLU A 49 7.13 -11.04 -4.01
C GLU A 49 6.51 -11.86 -5.15
N GLU A 50 5.51 -12.69 -4.85
CA GLU A 50 4.79 -13.48 -5.85
C GLU A 50 4.08 -12.60 -6.90
N ALA A 51 3.56 -11.45 -6.48
CA ALA A 51 2.95 -10.47 -7.37
C ALA A 51 3.99 -9.67 -8.18
N GLY A 52 5.29 -9.80 -7.89
CA GLY A 52 6.37 -9.06 -8.55
C GLY A 52 6.56 -7.62 -8.04
N TYR A 53 5.98 -7.29 -6.88
CA TYR A 53 6.06 -5.97 -6.29
C TYR A 53 6.38 -6.11 -4.79
N SER A 54 7.63 -5.86 -4.37
CA SER A 54 8.05 -5.99 -2.96
C SER A 54 8.95 -4.85 -2.47
N GLN A 55 8.88 -3.68 -3.14
CA GLN A 55 9.71 -2.53 -2.79
C GLN A 55 9.03 -1.65 -1.74
N TRP A 56 9.58 -1.65 -0.52
CA TRP A 56 9.18 -0.77 0.58
C TRP A 56 9.96 0.55 0.54
N SER A 57 9.33 1.62 1.02
CA SER A 57 10.03 2.88 1.31
C SER A 57 11.05 2.67 2.42
N PRO A 58 12.11 3.49 2.51
CA PRO A 58 13.09 3.36 3.59
C PRO A 58 12.44 3.37 4.98
N ASN A 59 12.82 2.39 5.79
CA ASN A 59 12.29 2.11 7.14
C ASN A 59 10.91 1.44 7.20
N GLU A 60 10.29 1.12 6.05
CA GLU A 60 9.02 0.40 6.01
C GLU A 60 9.19 -1.10 5.71
N PRO A 61 8.25 -1.96 6.15
CA PRO A 61 7.12 -1.63 7.04
C PRO A 61 7.56 -1.44 8.49
N ASN A 62 7.06 -0.41 9.17
CA ASN A 62 7.47 -0.06 10.53
C ASN A 62 6.46 -0.46 11.62
N ASN A 63 5.22 -0.82 11.23
CA ASN A 63 4.13 -1.22 12.14
C ASN A 63 3.89 -0.23 13.29
N PHE A 64 3.75 1.07 12.99
CA PHE A 64 3.56 2.12 13.98
C PHE A 64 2.40 1.80 14.93
N ASP A 65 2.62 2.00 16.24
CA ASP A 65 1.67 1.67 17.32
C ASP A 65 1.14 0.23 17.31
N ASN A 66 1.77 -0.70 16.58
CA ASN A 66 1.31 -2.06 16.32
C ASN A 66 -0.09 -2.13 15.66
N LYS A 67 -0.42 -1.16 14.80
CA LYS A 67 -1.77 -1.03 14.20
C LYS A 67 -1.78 -0.95 12.68
N GLU A 68 -0.63 -1.11 12.02
CA GLU A 68 -0.50 -0.88 10.59
C GLU A 68 -0.58 -2.19 9.82
N ASP A 69 -1.80 -2.50 9.39
CA ASP A 69 -2.14 -3.76 8.71
C ASP A 69 -2.57 -3.55 7.27
N CYS A 70 -2.60 -2.31 6.77
CA CYS A 70 -3.00 -2.01 5.39
C CYS A 70 -1.85 -1.38 4.60
N GLY A 71 -1.79 -1.72 3.32
CA GLY A 71 -0.76 -1.27 2.40
C GLY A 71 -1.10 0.00 1.64
N THR A 72 -0.13 0.91 1.54
CA THR A 72 -0.21 2.11 0.72
C THR A 72 1.01 2.26 -0.18
N LEU A 73 0.86 3.06 -1.22
CA LEU A 73 1.94 3.60 -2.03
C LEU A 73 2.28 5.01 -1.54
N PHE A 74 3.57 5.28 -1.35
CA PHE A 74 4.07 6.59 -0.96
C PHE A 74 4.34 7.44 -2.22
N LYS A 75 3.75 8.63 -2.29
CA LYS A 75 3.92 9.63 -3.37
C LYS A 75 5.37 10.00 -3.72
N ASN A 76 6.31 9.98 -2.77
CA ASN A 76 7.68 10.43 -2.96
C ASN A 76 8.49 9.52 -3.91
N ASP A 77 8.44 8.21 -3.69
CA ASP A 77 9.24 7.19 -4.38
C ASP A 77 8.37 6.19 -5.17
N GLY A 78 7.08 6.07 -4.82
CA GLY A 78 6.16 5.09 -5.38
C GLY A 78 6.35 3.69 -4.80
N ASN A 79 7.00 3.58 -3.64
CA ASN A 79 7.21 2.33 -2.91
C ASN A 79 6.16 2.16 -1.80
N PHE A 80 6.20 1.03 -1.13
CA PHE A 80 5.20 0.65 -0.12
C PHE A 80 5.44 1.25 1.25
N ASN A 81 4.33 1.47 1.94
CA ASN A 81 4.24 1.92 3.32
C ASN A 81 3.04 1.22 3.98
N ASP A 82 3.17 0.70 5.20
CA ASP A 82 2.04 0.22 5.99
C ASP A 82 1.37 1.37 6.74
N VAL A 83 0.06 1.27 6.93
CA VAL A 83 -0.75 2.28 7.64
C VAL A 83 -1.87 1.63 8.45
N ILE A 84 -2.39 2.40 9.41
CA ILE A 84 -3.62 2.06 10.14
C ILE A 84 -4.81 2.03 9.16
N CYS A 85 -5.44 0.86 9.03
CA CYS A 85 -6.51 0.61 8.06
C CYS A 85 -7.75 1.50 8.21
N SER A 86 -8.03 2.00 9.42
CA SER A 86 -9.25 2.77 9.71
C SER A 86 -9.16 4.23 9.27
N HIS A 87 -7.96 4.72 8.94
CA HIS A 87 -7.80 6.09 8.47
C HIS A 87 -8.28 6.22 7.02
N PRO A 88 -9.00 7.31 6.68
CA PRO A 88 -9.40 7.56 5.30
C PRO A 88 -8.18 7.97 4.47
N TYR A 89 -7.76 7.14 3.52
CA TYR A 89 -6.78 7.51 2.50
C TYR A 89 -7.41 7.42 1.11
N ALA A 90 -6.84 8.16 0.15
CA ALA A 90 -7.13 7.91 -1.26
C ALA A 90 -6.70 6.48 -1.63
N PHE A 91 -7.24 5.92 -2.72
CA PHE A 91 -6.87 4.58 -3.19
C PHE A 91 -6.65 4.56 -4.70
N ILE A 92 -5.89 3.56 -5.15
CA ILE A 92 -5.65 3.30 -6.58
C ILE A 92 -6.31 1.97 -6.93
N CYS A 93 -7.11 1.97 -8.00
CA CYS A 93 -7.63 0.75 -8.62
C CYS A 93 -6.80 0.39 -9.85
N GLU A 94 -6.60 -0.92 -10.03
CA GLU A 94 -6.03 -1.51 -11.23
C GLU A 94 -7.11 -2.33 -11.95
N LYS A 95 -7.09 -2.31 -13.28
CA LYS A 95 -7.98 -3.09 -14.12
C LYS A 95 -7.20 -3.67 -15.28
N GLU A 96 -7.24 -4.99 -15.41
CA GLU A 96 -6.71 -5.70 -16.57
C GLU A 96 -7.47 -5.31 -17.84
N VAL A 97 -6.72 -4.86 -18.84
CA VAL A 97 -7.27 -4.63 -20.19
C VAL A 97 -7.18 -5.96 -20.92
N HIS A 98 -8.30 -6.67 -21.01
CA HIS A 98 -8.41 -7.83 -21.87
C HIS A 98 -8.45 -7.32 -23.32
N LEU A 99 -7.43 -7.69 -24.10
CA LEU A 99 -7.36 -7.43 -25.53
C LEU A 99 -7.96 -8.59 -26.32
#